data_AF-A0A9W8H6P8-F1
#
_entry.id   AF-A0A9W8H6P8-F1
#
_cell.length_a   1.000
_cell.length_b   1.000
_cell.length_c   1.000
_cell.angle_alpha   90.00
_cell.angle_beta   90.00
_cell.angle_gamma   90.00
#
_symmetry.space_group_name_H-M   'P 1'
#
loop_
_entity.id
_entity.type
_entity.pdbx_description
1 polymer ?
#
loop_
_entity_poly.entity_id
_entity_poly.type
_entity_poly.pdbx_seq_one_letter_code
_entity_poly.pdbx_strand_id
1 'polypeptide(L)'
;AQASTTVWQPAYVEYRPQWAFGFGLGYSTVTCSNVTLSAGELAPGSPVTATVTVTNHGPYAQRETVQMLTRQHYRAGYAPENYRLRAFAKIDLPAGESRTVALQLRAEDLAFWDRDLRRRIEPAPVTVAINPYTYADVSATVQLVADPDVLLNEAGH
;
A
#
# COMPACT_ATOMS: atom_id res chain seq x y z
N ALA A 1 -34.02 -3.16 23.06
CA ALA A 1 -33.38 -4.06 22.08
C ALA A 1 -33.34 -3.32 20.74
N GLN A 2 -32.16 -2.87 20.30
CA GLN A 2 -32.01 -2.22 19.00
C GLN A 2 -31.91 -3.30 17.91
N ALA A 3 -32.66 -3.11 16.83
CA ALA A 3 -32.77 -4.03 15.72
C ALA A 3 -31.46 -4.09 14.91
N SER A 4 -31.06 -5.29 14.50
CA SER A 4 -29.95 -5.54 13.59
C SER A 4 -30.27 -4.96 12.22
N THR A 5 -29.59 -3.88 11.83
CA THR A 5 -29.67 -3.36 10.46
C THR A 5 -28.65 -4.11 9.62
N THR A 6 -29.14 -4.97 8.72
CA THR A 6 -28.32 -5.58 7.68
C THR A 6 -27.92 -4.50 6.69
N VAL A 7 -26.67 -4.06 6.78
CA VAL A 7 -26.08 -3.17 5.79
C VAL A 7 -25.79 -4.00 4.53
N TRP A 8 -26.46 -3.66 3.43
CA TRP A 8 -26.15 -4.21 2.11
C TRP A 8 -24.72 -3.83 1.72
N GLN A 9 -23.83 -4.82 1.63
CA GLN A 9 -22.51 -4.66 1.04
C GLN A 9 -22.63 -4.91 -0.48
N PRO A 10 -22.29 -3.93 -1.35
CA PRO A 10 -22.29 -4.17 -2.79
C PRO A 10 -21.25 -5.25 -3.12
N ALA A 11 -21.70 -6.28 -3.83
CA ALA A 11 -20.94 -7.47 -4.21
C ALA A 11 -19.89 -7.21 -5.31
N TYR A 12 -19.12 -6.12 -5.24
CA TYR A 12 -17.97 -5.89 -6.13
C TYR A 12 -16.69 -6.48 -5.51
N VAL A 13 -16.74 -7.77 -5.18
CA VAL A 13 -15.54 -8.58 -4.86
C VAL A 13 -15.48 -9.72 -5.88
N GLU A 14 -15.36 -9.38 -7.15
CA GLU A 14 -15.26 -10.36 -8.24
C GLU A 14 -13.80 -10.73 -8.59
N TYR A 15 -12.86 -10.47 -7.68
CA TYR A 15 -11.47 -10.93 -7.83
C TYR A 15 -11.03 -11.71 -6.60
N ARG A 16 -11.31 -13.02 -6.62
CA ARG A 16 -10.74 -14.02 -5.69
C ARG A 16 -9.76 -14.89 -6.47
N PRO A 17 -8.57 -14.37 -6.81
CA PRO A 17 -7.60 -15.16 -7.55
C PRO A 17 -7.17 -16.34 -6.67
N GLN A 18 -6.96 -17.51 -7.29
CA GLN A 18 -6.40 -18.66 -6.58
C GLN A 18 -5.01 -18.34 -6.01
N TRP A 19 -4.26 -17.47 -6.70
CA TRP A 19 -3.00 -16.88 -6.26
C TRP A 19 -2.97 -15.39 -6.63
N ALA A 20 -3.02 -14.51 -5.64
CA ALA A 20 -2.93 -13.08 -5.86
C ALA A 20 -1.53 -12.66 -6.34
N PHE A 21 -1.44 -11.51 -7.00
CA PHE A 21 -0.14 -10.93 -7.33
C PHE A 21 0.71 -10.74 -6.07
N GLY A 22 1.98 -11.16 -6.14
CA GLY A 22 2.90 -11.10 -5.01
C GLY A 22 2.75 -12.24 -4.00
N PHE A 23 1.78 -13.15 -4.18
CA PHE A 23 1.67 -14.35 -3.36
C PHE A 23 2.87 -15.28 -3.62
N GLY A 24 3.60 -15.60 -2.56
CA GLY A 24 4.67 -16.57 -2.57
C GLY A 24 4.64 -17.38 -1.29
N LEU A 25 4.81 -18.70 -1.42
CA LEU A 25 5.00 -19.59 -0.28
C LEU A 25 6.51 -19.71 -0.03
N GLY A 26 6.93 -19.32 1.17
CA GLY A 26 8.28 -19.58 1.68
C GLY A 26 8.36 -20.91 2.43
N TYR A 27 9.57 -21.36 2.72
CA TYR A 27 9.82 -22.52 3.58
C TYR A 27 9.69 -22.22 5.08
N SER A 28 9.37 -20.96 5.43
CA SER A 28 9.32 -20.50 6.81
C SER A 28 8.20 -19.49 7.01
N THR A 29 7.61 -19.47 8.21
CA THR A 29 6.50 -18.57 8.55
C THR A 29 7.03 -17.18 8.83
N VAL A 30 6.69 -16.20 8.00
CA VAL A 30 7.00 -14.78 8.24
C VAL A 30 5.73 -13.99 8.52
N THR A 31 5.85 -12.99 9.39
CA THR A 31 4.79 -12.01 9.66
C THR A 31 5.32 -10.60 9.53
N CYS A 32 4.49 -9.70 9.03
CA CYS A 32 4.71 -8.26 9.10
C CYS A 32 3.89 -7.65 10.24
N SER A 33 4.39 -6.62 10.90
CA SER A 33 3.69 -5.89 11.95
C SER A 33 4.19 -4.44 12.08
N ASN A 34 3.47 -3.64 12.86
CA ASN A 34 3.88 -2.28 13.25
C ASN A 34 4.18 -1.35 12.07
N VAL A 35 3.27 -1.26 11.10
CA VAL A 35 3.40 -0.25 10.03
C VAL A 35 3.24 1.14 10.62
N THR A 36 4.25 1.97 10.40
CA THR A 36 4.27 3.37 10.80
C THR A 36 4.63 4.23 9.60
N LEU A 37 4.15 5.47 9.60
CA LEU A 37 4.42 6.45 8.56
C LEU A 37 5.18 7.62 9.18
N SER A 38 6.19 8.13 8.48
CA SER A 38 6.97 9.28 8.96
C SER A 38 6.18 10.58 9.03
N ALA A 39 5.04 10.68 8.34
CA ALA A 39 4.12 11.80 8.37
C ALA A 39 2.68 11.35 8.09
N GLY A 40 1.71 12.15 8.56
CA GLY A 40 0.28 11.94 8.29
C GLY A 40 -0.19 12.52 6.96
N GLU A 41 0.60 13.38 6.33
CA GLU A 41 0.32 13.99 5.03
C GLU A 41 1.39 13.61 4.02
N LEU A 42 0.97 13.40 2.77
CA LEU A 42 1.82 13.11 1.63
C LEU A 42 1.63 14.21 0.59
N ALA A 43 2.60 15.11 0.50
CA ALA A 43 2.60 16.25 -0.42
C ALA A 43 3.62 16.04 -1.56
N PRO A 44 3.42 16.65 -2.75
CA PRO A 44 4.43 16.70 -3.80
C PRO A 44 5.79 17.19 -3.29
N GLY A 45 6.87 16.54 -3.74
CA GLY A 45 8.25 16.83 -3.30
C GLY A 45 8.58 16.46 -1.84
N SER A 46 7.60 15.97 -1.06
CA SER A 46 7.76 15.60 0.36
C SER A 46 7.45 14.12 0.58
N PRO A 47 8.42 13.23 0.38
CA PRO A 47 8.19 11.79 0.47
C PRO A 47 7.89 11.33 1.91
N VAL A 48 7.00 10.35 2.04
CA VAL A 48 6.70 9.67 3.30
C VAL A 48 7.39 8.31 3.34
N THR A 49 8.00 7.96 4.47
CA THR A 49 8.61 6.65 4.69
C THR A 49 7.65 5.76 5.47
N ALA A 50 7.27 4.63 4.88
CA ALA A 50 6.56 3.56 5.56
C ALA A 50 7.57 2.59 6.17
N THR A 51 7.48 2.37 7.48
CA THR A 51 8.36 1.47 8.23
C THR A 51 7.58 0.30 8.76
N VAL A 52 8.06 -0.93 8.54
CA VAL A 52 7.39 -2.17 8.97
C VAL A 52 8.39 -3.12 9.61
N THR A 53 7.96 -3.85 10.64
CA THR A 53 8.75 -4.94 11.24
C THR A 53 8.38 -6.26 10.58
N VAL A 54 9.37 -7.02 10.15
CA VAL A 54 9.23 -8.32 9.49
C VAL A 54 9.94 -9.37 10.34
N THR A 55 9.23 -10.40 10.76
CA THR A 55 9.73 -11.43 11.68
C THR A 55 9.62 -12.80 11.05
N ASN A 56 10.71 -13.58 11.10
CA ASN A 56 10.72 -14.98 10.69
C ASN A 56 10.56 -15.89 11.90
N HIS A 57 9.39 -16.54 12.00
CA HIS A 57 9.03 -17.44 13.10
C HIS A 57 9.36 -18.90 12.84
N GLY A 58 9.76 -19.26 11.62
CA GLY A 58 10.05 -20.65 11.31
C GLY A 58 11.54 -21.02 11.46
N PRO A 59 11.86 -22.31 11.26
CA PRO A 59 13.15 -22.88 11.64
C PRO A 59 14.29 -22.64 10.63
N TYR A 60 13.99 -22.06 9.47
CA TYR A 60 14.95 -21.87 8.39
C TYR A 60 15.10 -20.40 8.04
N ALA A 61 16.33 -20.00 7.69
CA ALA A 61 16.57 -18.69 7.07
C ALA A 61 15.85 -18.62 5.72
N GLN A 62 15.29 -17.44 5.41
CA GLN A 62 14.67 -17.21 4.11
C GLN A 62 14.94 -15.81 3.59
N ARG A 63 14.75 -15.61 2.28
CA ARG A 63 14.76 -14.30 1.66
C ARG A 63 13.33 -13.85 1.40
N GLU A 64 12.88 -12.84 2.12
CA GLU A 64 11.50 -12.33 2.10
C GLU A 64 11.38 -11.13 1.15
N THR A 65 10.24 -11.02 0.44
CA THR A 65 9.94 -9.85 -0.38
C THR A 65 8.83 -9.02 0.26
N VAL A 66 9.21 -7.87 0.80
CA VAL A 66 8.29 -6.91 1.45
C VAL A 66 7.77 -5.95 0.39
N GLN A 67 6.48 -5.98 0.11
CA GLN A 67 5.82 -5.18 -0.92
C GLN A 67 4.91 -4.14 -0.25
N MET A 68 5.09 -2.88 -0.64
CA MET A 68 4.20 -1.78 -0.26
C MET A 68 3.23 -1.50 -1.40
N LEU A 69 1.95 -1.73 -1.14
CA LEU A 69 0.85 -1.44 -2.04
C LEU A 69 0.01 -0.30 -1.50
N THR A 70 -0.58 0.49 -2.39
CA THR A 70 -1.45 1.60 -2.01
C THR A 70 -2.84 1.47 -2.60
N ARG A 71 -3.85 1.93 -1.86
CA ARG A 71 -5.24 2.09 -2.30
C ARG A 71 -5.70 3.51 -2.04
N GLN A 72 -6.04 4.25 -3.08
CA GLN A 72 -6.74 5.53 -2.93
C GLN A 72 -8.22 5.25 -2.64
N HIS A 73 -8.82 5.97 -1.70
CA HIS A 73 -10.21 5.72 -1.28
C HIS A 73 -11.22 6.24 -2.30
N TYR A 74 -10.93 7.36 -2.94
CA TYR A 74 -11.76 7.95 -4.00
C TYR A 74 -10.89 8.74 -4.98
N ARG A 75 -11.47 9.01 -6.16
CA ARG A 75 -10.91 9.83 -7.23
C ARG A 75 -12.06 10.39 -8.07
N ALA A 76 -11.97 11.64 -8.51
CA ALA A 76 -12.99 12.27 -9.34
C ALA A 76 -13.09 11.56 -10.70
N GLY A 77 -14.31 11.13 -11.05
CA GLY A 77 -14.62 10.58 -12.37
C GLY A 77 -14.07 9.18 -12.67
N TYR A 78 -13.39 8.53 -11.72
CA TYR A 78 -12.80 7.19 -11.84
C TYR A 78 -12.89 6.39 -10.54
N ALA A 79 -13.17 5.10 -10.63
CA ALA A 79 -12.98 4.20 -9.50
C ALA A 79 -11.47 3.93 -9.33
N PRO A 80 -10.87 4.22 -8.16
CA PRO A 80 -9.46 3.93 -7.92
C PRO A 80 -9.20 2.42 -7.92
N GLU A 81 -7.97 2.05 -8.27
CA GLU A 81 -7.51 0.67 -8.22
C GLU A 81 -7.56 0.13 -6.78
N ASN A 82 -7.87 -1.16 -6.61
CA ASN A 82 -7.94 -1.77 -5.28
C ASN A 82 -6.59 -1.76 -4.56
N TYR A 83 -5.50 -2.21 -5.20
CA TYR A 83 -4.15 -2.07 -4.67
C TYR A 83 -3.16 -1.98 -5.83
N ARG A 84 -2.23 -1.04 -5.74
CA ARG A 84 -1.13 -0.87 -6.69
C ARG A 84 0.21 -0.90 -5.98
N LEU A 85 1.15 -1.70 -6.48
CA LEU A 85 2.52 -1.77 -5.97
C LEU A 85 3.24 -0.44 -6.16
N ARG A 86 3.86 0.07 -5.09
CA ARG A 86 4.62 1.33 -5.08
C ARG A 86 6.11 1.13 -4.84
N ALA A 87 6.45 0.26 -3.90
CA ALA A 87 7.83 -0.09 -3.62
C ALA A 87 7.91 -1.53 -3.12
N PHE A 88 9.09 -2.12 -3.20
CA PHE A 88 9.38 -3.40 -2.57
C PHE A 88 10.84 -3.47 -2.14
N ALA A 89 11.12 -4.31 -1.15
CA ALA A 89 12.47 -4.65 -0.72
C ALA A 89 12.60 -6.16 -0.56
N LYS A 90 13.77 -6.70 -0.91
CA LYS A 90 14.15 -8.07 -0.61
C LYS A 90 15.10 -8.07 0.57
N ILE A 91 14.79 -8.85 1.61
CA ILE A 91 15.61 -8.96 2.80
C ILE A 91 16.00 -10.42 3.04
N ASP A 92 17.25 -10.65 3.43
CA ASP A 92 17.62 -11.89 4.09
C ASP A 92 17.08 -11.87 5.52
N LEU A 93 16.45 -12.94 5.97
CA LEU A 93 15.82 -13.01 7.28
C LEU A 93 16.12 -14.39 7.90
N PRO A 94 17.17 -14.48 8.73
CA PRO A 94 17.50 -15.67 9.51
C PRO A 94 16.34 -16.18 10.36
N ALA A 95 16.39 -17.46 10.73
CA ALA A 95 15.39 -18.08 11.59
C ALA A 95 15.32 -17.36 12.95
N GLY A 96 14.12 -16.99 13.40
CA GLY A 96 13.89 -16.29 14.66
C GLY A 96 14.23 -14.80 14.67
N GLU A 97 14.74 -14.23 13.56
CA GLU A 97 15.13 -12.82 13.50
C GLU A 97 13.96 -11.92 13.12
N SER A 98 14.00 -10.67 13.60
CA SER A 98 13.16 -9.57 13.15
C SER A 98 13.99 -8.48 12.49
N ARG A 99 13.50 -7.93 11.38
CA ARG A 99 14.12 -6.79 10.69
C ARG A 99 13.11 -5.68 10.46
N THR A 100 13.58 -4.45 10.56
CA THR A 100 12.80 -3.27 10.18
C THR A 100 13.10 -2.90 8.73
N VAL A 101 12.05 -2.72 7.94
CA VAL A 101 12.13 -2.35 6.52
C VAL A 101 11.47 -0.99 6.33
N ALA A 102 12.19 -0.08 5.66
CA ALA A 102 11.73 1.24 5.31
C ALA A 102 11.52 1.33 3.80
N LEU A 103 10.34 1.79 3.37
CA LEU A 103 9.94 1.96 1.98
C LEU A 103 9.46 3.39 1.77
N GLN A 104 9.94 4.04 0.70
CA GLN A 104 9.58 5.42 0.39
C GLN A 104 8.34 5.46 -0.51
N LEU A 105 7.39 6.34 -0.17
CA LEU A 105 6.20 6.65 -0.97
C LEU A 105 6.25 8.13 -1.36
N ARG A 106 6.06 8.40 -2.65
CA ARG A 106 6.01 9.76 -3.20
C ARG A 106 4.60 10.08 -3.68
N ALA A 107 4.18 11.35 -3.57
CA ALA A 107 2.86 11.77 -4.05
C ALA A 107 2.73 11.59 -5.58
N GLU A 108 3.85 11.74 -6.29
CA GLU A 108 3.97 11.60 -7.74
C GLU A 108 3.73 10.15 -8.21
N ASP A 109 3.94 9.16 -7.33
CA ASP A 109 3.60 7.77 -7.59
C ASP A 109 2.09 7.58 -7.64
N LEU A 110 1.34 8.38 -6.87
CA LEU A 110 -0.12 8.33 -6.76
C LEU A 110 -0.84 9.11 -7.87
N ALA A 111 -0.08 9.77 -8.74
CA ALA A 111 -0.62 10.49 -9.88
C ALA A 111 -1.34 9.58 -10.89
N PHE A 112 -2.26 10.17 -11.62
CA PHE A 112 -3.01 9.50 -12.68
C PHE A 112 -3.28 10.42 -13.86
N TRP A 113 -3.68 9.82 -14.98
CA TRP A 113 -4.11 10.53 -16.17
C TRP A 113 -5.62 10.77 -16.12
N ASP A 114 -6.03 12.03 -16.21
CA ASP A 114 -7.43 12.42 -16.32
C ASP A 114 -7.99 12.22 -17.75
N ARG A 115 -9.27 12.57 -17.97
CA ARG A 115 -9.94 12.45 -19.27
C ARG A 115 -9.34 13.33 -20.36
N ASP A 116 -8.65 14.39 -19.96
CA ASP A 116 -8.01 15.36 -20.84
C ASP A 116 -6.52 15.02 -21.06
N LEU A 117 -6.08 13.81 -20.67
CA LEU A 117 -4.69 13.35 -20.75
C LEU A 117 -3.73 14.25 -19.98
N ARG A 118 -4.16 14.78 -18.83
CA ARG A 118 -3.28 15.52 -17.92
C ARG A 118 -2.92 14.63 -16.73
N ARG A 119 -1.63 14.66 -16.35
CA ARG A 119 -1.14 13.94 -15.18
C ARG A 119 -1.41 14.79 -13.93
N ARG A 120 -2.26 14.28 -13.04
CA ARG A 120 -2.70 14.98 -11.83
C ARG A 120 -2.57 14.13 -10.58
N ILE A 121 -2.47 14.82 -9.44
CA ILE A 121 -2.60 14.25 -8.09
C ILE A 121 -3.89 14.83 -7.52
N GLU A 122 -4.74 13.98 -6.96
CA GLU A 122 -5.99 14.42 -6.34
C GLU A 122 -5.94 14.14 -4.83
N PRO A 123 -6.29 15.12 -3.97
CA PRO A 123 -6.32 14.91 -2.53
C PRO A 123 -7.30 13.82 -2.12
N ALA A 124 -6.82 12.83 -1.36
CA ALA A 124 -7.65 11.73 -0.85
C ALA A 124 -6.93 10.98 0.28
N PRO A 125 -7.65 10.30 1.17
CA PRO A 125 -7.06 9.29 2.04
C PRO A 125 -6.49 8.15 1.21
N VAL A 126 -5.28 7.72 1.56
CA VAL A 126 -4.57 6.61 0.91
C VAL A 126 -4.19 5.58 1.94
N THR A 127 -4.68 4.36 1.76
CA THR A 127 -4.21 3.20 2.54
C THR A 127 -2.87 2.76 1.98
N VAL A 128 -1.87 2.66 2.85
CA VAL A 128 -0.56 2.06 2.63
C VAL A 128 -0.57 0.70 3.30
N ALA A 129 -0.51 -0.38 2.52
CA ALA A 129 -0.58 -1.75 3.01
C ALA A 129 0.69 -2.54 2.66
N ILE A 130 1.12 -3.41 3.56
CA ILE A 130 2.27 -4.30 3.37
C ILE A 130 1.77 -5.72 3.11
N ASN A 131 2.15 -6.29 1.96
CA ASN A 131 1.75 -7.63 1.51
C ASN A 131 0.26 -7.97 1.82
N PRO A 132 -0.72 -7.14 1.39
CA PRO A 132 -2.13 -7.22 1.80
C PRO A 132 -2.84 -8.51 1.37
N TYR A 133 -2.23 -9.29 0.46
CA TYR A 133 -2.74 -10.58 0.00
C TYR A 133 -2.04 -11.79 0.65
N THR A 134 -1.05 -11.55 1.50
CA THR A 134 -0.24 -12.59 2.14
C THR A 134 -0.37 -12.56 3.65
N TYR A 135 -0.44 -11.37 4.26
CA TYR A 135 -0.53 -11.20 5.71
C TYR A 135 -1.80 -10.44 6.10
N ALA A 136 -2.35 -10.76 7.27
CA ALA A 136 -3.57 -10.11 7.77
C ALA A 136 -3.32 -8.64 8.10
N ASP A 137 -3.92 -7.76 7.29
CA ASP A 137 -4.21 -6.34 7.52
C ASP A 137 -3.11 -5.48 8.18
N VAL A 138 -1.91 -5.53 7.60
CA VAL A 138 -0.77 -4.70 8.02
C VAL A 138 -0.78 -3.41 7.20
N SER A 139 -1.53 -2.41 7.67
CA SER A 139 -1.73 -1.15 6.94
C SER A 139 -1.74 0.10 7.81
N ALA A 140 -1.52 1.25 7.19
CA ALA A 140 -1.69 2.58 7.75
C ALA A 140 -2.34 3.51 6.72
N THR A 141 -2.85 4.66 7.14
CA THR A 141 -3.46 5.65 6.23
C THR A 141 -2.66 6.95 6.26
N VAL A 142 -2.42 7.51 5.08
CA VAL A 142 -1.84 8.84 4.88
C VAL A 142 -2.83 9.71 4.12
N GLN A 143 -2.83 11.01 4.41
CA GLN A 143 -3.62 11.96 3.65
C GLN A 143 -2.80 12.49 2.47
N LEU A 144 -3.19 12.13 1.25
CA LEU A 144 -2.61 12.74 0.06
C LEU A 144 -3.13 14.18 -0.05
N VAL A 145 -2.21 15.13 -0.10
CA VAL A 145 -2.50 16.56 -0.25
C VAL A 145 -1.83 17.06 -1.52
N ALA A 146 -2.54 17.84 -2.31
CA ALA A 146 -2.03 18.47 -3.52
C ALA A 146 -2.93 19.65 -3.89
N ASP A 147 -2.36 20.64 -4.56
CA ASP A 147 -3.16 21.65 -5.24
C ASP A 147 -3.77 21.02 -6.50
N PRO A 148 -5.11 20.95 -6.63
CA PRO A 148 -5.78 20.31 -7.77
C PRO A 148 -5.46 20.98 -9.11
N ASP A 149 -5.02 22.23 -9.10
CA ASP A 149 -4.70 23.00 -10.30
C ASP A 149 -3.26 22.78 -10.78
N VAL A 150 -2.40 22.16 -9.96
CA VAL A 150 -1.00 21.86 -10.31
C VAL A 150 -0.91 20.56 -11.10
N LEU A 151 -0.49 20.68 -12.36
CA LEU A 151 -0.17 19.54 -13.22
C LEU A 151 1.25 19.03 -12.95
N LEU A 152 1.42 17.71 -12.93
CA LEU A 152 2.76 17.13 -13.03
C LEU A 152 3.21 17.22 -14.49
N ASN A 153 4.28 17.94 -14.75
CA ASN A 153 4.95 17.95 -16.04
C ASN A 153 5.64 16.59 -16.30
N GLU A 154 5.88 16.25 -17.57
CA GLU A 154 6.54 14.98 -17.93
C GLU A 154 8.00 14.90 -17.44
N ALA A 155 8.58 16.03 -17.03
CA ALA A 155 9.90 16.10 -16.42
C ALA A 155 9.79 15.97 -14.89
N GLY A 156 9.62 14.73 -14.42
CA GLY A 156 9.87 14.41 -13.02
C GLY A 156 11.37 14.52 -12.72
N HIS A 157 11.82 15.72 -12.35
CA HIS A 157 13.12 15.98 -11.73
C HIS A 157 12.96 16.98 -10.59
#